data_AF-A0A944QHM2-F1
#
_entry.id   AF-A0A944QHM2-F1
#
_cell.length_a   1.000
_cell.length_b   1.000
_cell.length_c   1.000
_cell.angle_alpha   90.00
_cell.angle_beta   90.00
_cell.angle_gamma   90.00
#
_symmetry.space_group_name_H-M   'P 1'
#
loop_
_entity.id
_entity.type
_entity.pdbx_description
1 polymer ?
#
loop_
_entity_poly.entity_id
_entity_poly.type
_entity_poly.pdbx_seq_one_letter_code
_entity_poly.pdbx_strand_id
1 'polypeptide(L)'
;MPTAAGTNQKYEDIMSIEEVSTNKETLKAEVLSVYDDYIASFNAGDADACVANFLIPYFDLRSVDGTPTQVVFATKADSRKYFTDSLEAIRAAGWDGSSRVVQTEVWELGSGMVSLLVDFERLTSDGSPIDAHR
;
A
#
# COMPACT_ATOMS: atom_id res chain seq x y z
N MET A 1 27.49 55.84 -0.56
CA MET A 1 26.62 54.75 -1.01
C MET A 1 26.64 53.66 0.06
N PRO A 2 25.49 53.19 0.56
CA PRO A 2 25.41 52.34 1.74
C PRO A 2 25.67 50.85 1.41
N THR A 3 26.33 50.17 2.34
CA THR A 3 26.62 48.74 2.41
C THR A 3 25.35 47.93 2.67
N ALA A 4 25.00 47.01 1.77
CA ALA A 4 23.95 46.03 2.00
C ALA A 4 24.51 44.84 2.80
N ALA A 5 24.42 44.92 4.12
CA ALA A 5 24.46 43.76 5.00
C ALA A 5 23.06 43.11 4.96
N GLY A 6 22.90 42.12 4.08
CA GLY A 6 21.69 41.29 3.97
C GLY A 6 21.95 39.93 4.60
N THR A 7 21.51 39.79 5.84
CA THR A 7 21.19 38.57 6.59
C THR A 7 21.22 37.25 5.80
N ASN A 8 22.33 36.50 5.91
CA ASN A 8 22.29 35.04 5.76
C ASN A 8 21.61 34.49 7.02
N GLN A 9 20.27 34.46 7.00
CA GLN A 9 19.48 33.72 7.96
C GLN A 9 19.88 32.24 7.78
N LYS A 10 20.74 31.75 8.66
CA LYS A 10 21.10 30.34 8.76
C LYS A 10 19.82 29.51 8.76
N TYR A 11 19.78 28.50 7.90
CA TYR A 11 18.80 27.41 7.93
C TYR A 11 18.99 26.58 9.22
N GLU A 12 18.72 27.19 10.37
CA GLU A 12 18.68 26.55 11.68
C GLU A 12 17.22 26.23 12.04
N ASP A 13 16.61 25.38 11.21
CA ASP A 13 15.53 24.48 11.66
C ASP A 13 15.97 23.07 11.27
N ILE A 14 17.10 22.65 11.85
CA ILE A 14 17.49 21.25 11.87
C ILE A 14 16.56 20.61 12.91
N MET A 15 15.47 20.02 12.45
CA MET A 15 14.68 19.11 13.29
C MET A 15 15.66 18.12 13.93
N SER A 16 15.54 17.94 15.24
CA SER A 16 16.44 17.07 15.98
C SER A 16 16.42 15.67 15.35
N ILE A 17 17.59 15.03 15.25
CA ILE A 17 17.73 13.68 14.65
C ILE A 17 16.79 12.68 15.35
N GLU A 18 16.51 12.91 16.65
CA GLU A 18 15.59 12.11 17.46
C GLU A 18 14.11 12.28 17.04
N GLU A 19 13.62 13.49 16.78
CA GLU A 19 12.25 13.73 16.28
C GLU A 19 12.04 13.17 14.86
N VAL A 20 13.06 13.30 13.98
CA VAL A 20 13.02 12.71 12.64
C VAL A 20 12.94 11.19 12.71
N SER A 21 13.70 10.56 13.61
CA SER A 21 13.68 9.09 13.77
C SER A 21 12.39 8.55 14.37
N THR A 22 11.78 9.27 15.32
CA THR A 22 10.51 8.88 15.96
C THR A 22 9.35 8.94 14.97
N ASN A 23 9.33 9.95 14.10
CA ASN A 23 8.35 10.08 13.03
C ASN A 23 8.45 8.94 12.00
N LYS A 24 9.68 8.48 11.70
CA LYS A 24 9.93 7.40 10.74
C LYS A 24 9.49 6.03 11.21
N GLU A 25 9.82 5.64 12.44
CA GLU A 25 9.39 4.36 13.01
C GLU A 25 7.87 4.33 13.19
N THR A 26 7.26 5.48 13.53
CA THR A 26 5.81 5.64 13.58
C THR A 26 5.18 5.43 12.21
N LEU A 27 5.71 6.05 11.16
CA LEU A 27 5.19 5.90 9.79
C LEU A 27 5.30 4.46 9.26
N LYS A 28 6.37 3.73 9.60
CA LYS A 28 6.49 2.31 9.27
C LYS A 28 5.42 1.48 9.99
N ALA A 29 5.22 1.71 11.29
CA ALA A 29 4.20 1.00 12.05
C ALA A 29 2.78 1.29 11.53
N GLU A 30 2.50 2.54 11.15
CA GLU A 30 1.23 2.94 10.55
C GLU A 30 0.97 2.25 9.22
N VAL A 31 1.96 2.21 8.31
CA VAL A 31 1.77 1.57 7.00
C VAL A 31 1.53 0.07 7.12
N LEU A 32 2.19 -0.59 8.09
CA LEU A 32 1.96 -1.99 8.39
C LEU A 32 0.55 -2.22 8.94
N SER A 33 0.10 -1.38 9.87
CA SER A 33 -1.26 -1.46 10.41
C SER A 33 -2.33 -1.30 9.33
N VAL A 34 -2.14 -0.35 8.40
CA VAL A 34 -3.07 -0.16 7.27
C VAL A 34 -3.10 -1.41 6.37
N TYR A 35 -1.96 -2.06 6.17
CA TYR A 35 -1.91 -3.27 5.36
C TYR A 35 -2.54 -4.49 6.07
N ASP A 36 -2.39 -4.60 7.39
CA ASP A 36 -3.05 -5.63 8.18
C ASP A 36 -4.58 -5.49 8.11
N ASP A 37 -5.10 -4.27 8.20
CA ASP A 37 -6.52 -3.97 8.03
C ASP A 37 -7.01 -4.29 6.61
N TYR A 38 -6.19 -4.03 5.60
CA TYR A 38 -6.46 -4.44 4.22
C TYR A 38 -6.54 -5.97 4.10
N ILE A 39 -5.58 -6.73 4.61
CA ILE A 39 -5.59 -8.20 4.53
C ILE A 39 -6.78 -8.79 5.27
N ALA A 40 -7.15 -8.22 6.43
CA ALA A 40 -8.35 -8.64 7.15
C ALA A 40 -9.63 -8.42 6.31
N SER A 41 -9.74 -7.24 5.68
CA SER A 41 -10.86 -6.90 4.79
C SER A 41 -10.89 -7.79 3.55
N PHE A 42 -9.71 -8.06 2.97
CA PHE A 42 -9.53 -8.93 1.82
C PHE A 42 -9.99 -10.34 2.17
N ASN A 43 -9.49 -10.94 3.25
CA ASN A 43 -9.86 -12.29 3.71
C ASN A 43 -11.36 -12.41 4.07
N ALA A 44 -11.99 -11.35 4.56
CA ALA A 44 -13.44 -11.30 4.75
C ALA A 44 -14.23 -11.26 3.42
N GLY A 45 -13.55 -10.96 2.31
CA GLY A 45 -14.16 -10.74 0.99
C GLY A 45 -15.02 -9.49 0.94
N ASP A 46 -14.71 -8.49 1.75
CA ASP A 46 -15.42 -7.22 1.82
C ASP A 46 -14.75 -6.19 0.91
N ALA A 47 -15.27 -6.07 -0.31
CA ALA A 47 -14.78 -5.11 -1.30
C ALA A 47 -14.89 -3.65 -0.82
N ASP A 48 -15.93 -3.31 -0.04
CA ASP A 48 -16.14 -1.94 0.43
C ASP A 48 -15.13 -1.59 1.54
N ALA A 49 -14.84 -2.53 2.44
CA ALA A 49 -13.77 -2.39 3.42
C ALA A 49 -12.38 -2.36 2.77
N CYS A 50 -12.13 -3.16 1.73
CA CYS A 50 -10.88 -3.08 0.95
C CYS A 50 -10.68 -1.69 0.37
N VAL A 51 -11.70 -1.10 -0.25
CA VAL A 51 -11.64 0.26 -0.82
C VAL A 51 -11.37 1.31 0.26
N ALA A 52 -11.89 1.15 1.48
CA ALA A 52 -11.68 2.09 2.57
C ALA A 52 -10.23 2.16 3.05
N ASN A 53 -9.46 1.07 2.90
CA ASN A 53 -8.04 1.01 3.28
C ASN A 53 -7.12 1.76 2.30
N PHE A 54 -7.59 2.05 1.08
CA PHE A 54 -6.83 2.83 0.11
C PHE A 54 -7.39 4.25 0.02
N LEU A 55 -6.81 5.16 0.80
CA LEU A 55 -7.03 6.61 0.66
C LEU A 55 -6.24 7.17 -0.52
N ILE A 56 -6.50 6.70 -1.75
CA ILE A 56 -5.84 7.26 -2.93
C ILE A 56 -6.85 7.40 -4.09
N PRO A 57 -6.96 8.57 -4.75
CA PRO A 57 -7.65 8.69 -6.04
C PRO A 57 -6.92 7.98 -7.21
N TYR A 58 -5.78 7.34 -6.94
CA TYR A 58 -4.89 6.71 -7.91
C TYR A 58 -4.60 5.29 -7.44
N PHE A 59 -4.98 4.30 -8.25
CA PHE A 59 -4.66 2.90 -8.00
C PHE A 59 -3.82 2.39 -9.17
N ASP A 60 -2.66 1.79 -8.87
CA ASP A 60 -1.84 1.12 -9.88
C ASP A 60 -2.43 -0.26 -10.13
N LEU A 61 -3.29 -0.37 -11.15
CA LEU A 61 -3.83 -1.65 -11.60
C LEU A 61 -2.83 -2.30 -12.56
N ARG A 62 -2.12 -3.31 -12.08
CA ARG A 62 -1.23 -4.13 -12.89
C ARG A 62 -2.02 -5.27 -13.52
N SER A 63 -2.21 -5.23 -14.85
CA SER A 63 -2.58 -6.43 -15.61
C SER A 63 -1.35 -7.33 -15.72
N VAL A 64 -1.49 -8.60 -15.38
CA VAL A 64 -0.42 -9.62 -15.44
C VAL A 64 -0.37 -10.24 -16.85
N ASP A 65 -0.55 -9.44 -17.90
CA ASP A 65 -0.54 -9.91 -19.31
C ASP A 65 0.65 -9.36 -20.12
N GLY A 66 1.63 -8.74 -19.47
CA GLY A 66 2.85 -8.24 -20.12
C GLY A 66 2.67 -6.92 -20.87
N THR A 67 1.54 -6.24 -20.69
CA THR A 67 1.30 -4.91 -21.27
C THR A 67 1.79 -3.80 -20.33
N PRO A 68 2.41 -2.71 -20.82
CA PRO A 68 2.78 -1.58 -19.98
C PRO A 68 1.57 -1.01 -19.21
N THR A 69 1.74 -0.89 -17.90
CA THR A 69 0.76 -0.42 -16.92
C THR A 69 0.22 0.98 -17.26
N GLN A 70 -1.11 1.11 -17.33
CA GLN A 70 -1.75 2.42 -17.31
C GLN A 70 -2.21 2.73 -15.88
N VAL A 71 -1.62 3.76 -15.28
CA VAL A 71 -2.18 4.36 -14.06
C VAL A 71 -3.50 5.01 -14.43
N VAL A 72 -4.60 4.55 -13.85
CA VAL A 72 -5.93 5.10 -14.09
C VAL A 72 -6.42 5.82 -12.84
N PHE A 73 -7.00 7.01 -13.05
CA PHE A 73 -7.76 7.71 -12.02
C PHE A 73 -9.07 6.94 -11.84
N ALA A 74 -9.20 6.18 -10.75
CA ALA A 74 -10.37 5.36 -10.48
C ALA A 74 -11.32 6.08 -9.52
N THR A 75 -12.61 6.09 -9.84
CA THR A 75 -13.62 6.50 -8.86
C THR A 75 -13.77 5.43 -7.78
N LYS A 76 -14.40 5.77 -6.64
CA LYS A 76 -14.75 4.78 -5.61
C LYS A 76 -15.54 3.60 -6.19
N ALA A 77 -16.42 3.86 -7.17
CA ALA A 77 -17.20 2.84 -7.84
C ALA A 77 -16.33 1.91 -8.70
N ASP A 78 -15.34 2.46 -9.41
CA ASP A 78 -14.39 1.67 -10.20
C ASP A 78 -13.52 0.77 -9.31
N SER A 79 -13.02 1.31 -8.18
CA SER A 79 -12.25 0.52 -7.21
C SER A 79 -13.08 -0.61 -6.62
N ARG A 80 -14.35 -0.33 -6.24
CA ARG A 80 -15.27 -1.35 -5.74
C ARG A 80 -15.50 -2.46 -6.75
N LYS A 81 -15.73 -2.08 -8.01
CA LYS A 81 -15.90 -3.05 -9.11
C LYS A 81 -14.65 -3.91 -9.27
N TYR A 82 -13.47 -3.29 -9.29
CA TYR A 82 -12.20 -4.02 -9.40
C TYR A 82 -12.00 -5.04 -8.27
N PHE A 83 -12.21 -4.65 -7.00
CA PHE A 83 -12.07 -5.58 -5.89
C PHE A 83 -13.13 -6.68 -5.93
N THR A 84 -14.36 -6.38 -6.33
CA THR A 84 -15.41 -7.37 -6.51
C THR A 84 -15.00 -8.40 -7.57
N ASP A 85 -14.64 -7.94 -8.77
CA ASP A 85 -14.24 -8.81 -9.88
C ASP A 85 -13.01 -9.66 -9.50
N SER A 86 -12.04 -9.07 -8.78
CA SER A 86 -10.83 -9.78 -8.32
C SER A 86 -11.14 -10.85 -7.28
N LEU A 87 -11.95 -10.52 -6.27
CA LEU A 87 -12.36 -11.47 -5.23
C LEU A 87 -13.17 -12.63 -5.83
N GLU A 88 -14.06 -12.36 -6.79
CA GLU A 88 -14.81 -13.38 -7.51
C GLU A 88 -13.90 -14.30 -8.34
N ALA A 89 -12.97 -13.73 -9.11
CA ALA A 89 -12.03 -14.49 -9.92
C ALA A 89 -11.14 -15.41 -9.05
N ILE A 90 -10.65 -14.90 -7.93
CA ILE A 90 -9.78 -15.66 -7.04
C ILE A 90 -10.56 -16.74 -6.28
N ARG A 91 -11.81 -16.48 -5.88
CA ARG A 91 -12.72 -17.52 -5.35
C ARG A 91 -12.97 -18.63 -6.37
N ALA A 92 -13.19 -18.27 -7.63
CA ALA A 92 -13.35 -19.24 -8.71
C ALA A 92 -12.08 -20.11 -8.92
N ALA A 93 -10.91 -19.59 -8.56
CA ALA A 93 -9.63 -20.32 -8.55
C ALA A 93 -9.43 -21.21 -7.30
N GLY A 94 -10.39 -21.26 -6.37
CA GLY A 94 -10.37 -22.15 -5.20
C GLY A 94 -10.03 -21.47 -3.88
N TRP A 95 -9.93 -20.14 -3.84
CA TRP A 95 -9.67 -19.39 -2.62
C TRP A 95 -10.84 -19.44 -1.64
N ASP A 96 -10.52 -19.73 -0.38
CA ASP A 96 -11.50 -19.94 0.69
C ASP A 96 -11.64 -18.74 1.63
N GLY A 97 -10.95 -17.63 1.34
CA GLY A 97 -10.85 -16.48 2.25
C GLY A 97 -9.57 -16.48 3.08
N SER A 98 -8.70 -17.48 2.94
CA SER A 98 -7.44 -17.56 3.70
C SER A 98 -6.29 -17.01 2.87
N SER A 99 -5.79 -15.84 3.25
CA SER A 99 -4.51 -15.31 2.74
C SER A 99 -3.60 -14.98 3.91
N ARG A 100 -2.29 -15.14 3.71
CA ARG A 100 -1.28 -14.81 4.73
C ARG A 100 -0.16 -13.97 4.13
N VAL A 101 0.34 -13.04 4.92
CA VAL A 101 1.57 -12.33 4.62
C VAL A 101 2.75 -13.27 4.83
N VAL A 102 3.58 -13.44 3.80
CA VAL A 102 4.81 -14.25 3.83
C VAL A 102 5.99 -13.37 4.23
N GLN A 103 6.10 -12.21 3.60
CA GLN A 103 7.20 -11.28 3.80
C GLN A 103 6.73 -9.85 3.62
N THR A 104 7.36 -8.95 4.36
CA THR A 104 7.12 -7.52 4.26
C THR A 104 8.43 -6.77 4.30
N GLU A 105 8.60 -5.85 3.36
CA GLU A 105 9.75 -4.96 3.30
C GLU A 105 9.26 -3.52 3.22
N VAL A 106 9.80 -2.67 4.10
CA VAL A 106 9.46 -1.25 4.17
C VAL A 106 10.72 -0.42 3.94
N TRP A 107 10.70 0.42 2.91
CA TRP A 107 11.78 1.36 2.62
C TRP A 107 11.32 2.79 2.81
N GLU A 108 12.18 3.61 3.39
CA GLU A 108 11.99 5.05 3.42
C GLU A 108 12.33 5.63 2.06
N LEU A 109 11.41 6.40 1.48
CA LEU A 109 11.62 7.12 0.22
C LEU A 109 11.92 8.60 0.44
N GLY A 110 11.51 9.16 1.58
CA GLY A 110 11.70 10.58 1.90
C GLY A 110 11.04 10.99 3.20
N SER A 111 11.04 12.29 3.50
CA SER A 111 10.36 12.84 4.68
C SER A 111 8.85 12.63 4.56
N GLY A 112 8.31 11.66 5.30
CA GLY A 112 6.88 11.33 5.30
C GLY A 112 6.44 10.35 4.22
N MET A 113 7.37 9.63 3.57
CA MET A 113 7.01 8.63 2.56
C MET A 113 7.77 7.33 2.77
N VAL A 114 7.03 6.22 2.78
CA VAL A 114 7.55 4.87 2.79
C VAL A 114 6.98 4.08 1.60
N SER A 115 7.78 3.14 1.08
CA SER A 115 7.32 2.10 0.18
C SER A 115 7.14 0.83 0.99
N LEU A 116 6.02 0.15 0.80
CA LEU A 116 5.71 -1.14 1.37
C LEU A 116 5.66 -2.17 0.23
N LEU A 117 6.52 -3.19 0.27
CA LEU A 117 6.38 -4.39 -0.55
C LEU A 117 5.91 -5.53 0.36
N VAL A 118 4.86 -6.21 -0.06
CA VAL A 118 4.33 -7.37 0.66
C VAL A 118 4.20 -8.54 -0.29
N ASP A 119 4.85 -9.63 0.07
CA ASP A 119 4.59 -10.93 -0.49
C ASP A 119 3.51 -11.61 0.35
N PHE A 120 2.44 -12.04 -0.29
CA PHE A 120 1.37 -12.76 0.37
C PHE A 120 0.93 -13.95 -0.47
N GLU A 121 0.51 -15.00 0.23
CA GLU A 121 -0.03 -16.22 -0.35
C GLU A 121 -1.53 -16.26 -0.16
N ARG A 122 -2.23 -16.78 -1.17
CA ARG A 122 -3.64 -17.10 -1.08
C ARG A 122 -3.77 -18.61 -1.01
N LEU A 123 -4.61 -19.10 -0.13
CA LEU A 123 -4.75 -20.51 0.16
C LEU A 123 -6.12 -21.01 -0.26
N THR A 124 -6.16 -22.24 -0.70
CA THR A 124 -7.39 -23.03 -0.82
C THR A 124 -7.79 -23.58 0.56
N SER A 125 -8.98 -24.18 0.64
CA SER A 125 -9.49 -24.82 1.86
C SER A 125 -8.63 -25.96 2.41
N ASP A 126 -7.81 -26.59 1.57
CA ASP A 126 -6.87 -27.64 2.01
C ASP A 126 -5.50 -27.08 2.42
N GLY A 127 -5.36 -25.74 2.41
CA GLY A 127 -4.13 -25.03 2.77
C GLY A 127 -3.07 -24.99 1.67
N SER A 128 -3.38 -25.47 0.45
CA SER A 128 -2.46 -25.35 -0.68
C SER A 128 -2.46 -23.92 -1.26
N PRO A 129 -1.31 -23.40 -1.71
CA PRO A 129 -1.25 -22.09 -2.32
C PRO A 129 -1.94 -22.09 -3.69
N ILE A 130 -2.63 -20.99 -3.99
CA ILE A 130 -3.21 -20.73 -5.30
C ILE A 130 -2.12 -20.15 -6.18
N ASP A 131 -1.76 -20.90 -7.22
CA ASP A 131 -0.75 -20.48 -8.19
C ASP A 131 -1.21 -19.21 -8.91
N ALA A 132 -0.49 -18.11 -8.70
CA ALA A 132 -0.81 -16.79 -9.27
C ALA A 132 -0.48 -16.67 -10.77
N HIS A 133 -0.16 -17.78 -11.45
CA HIS A 133 0.31 -17.84 -12.83
C HIS A 133 -0.73 -18.34 -13.85
N ARG A 134 -2.02 -18.11 -13.61
CA ARG A 134 -3.08 -18.39 -14.61
C ARG A 134 -3.81 -17.15 -15.04
#